data_AF-A0A401WUM7-F1
#
_entry.id   AF-A0A401WUM7-F1
#
_cell.length_a   1.000
_cell.length_b   1.000
_cell.length_c   1.000
_cell.angle_alpha   90.00
_cell.angle_beta   90.00
_cell.angle_gamma   90.00
#
_symmetry.space_group_name_H-M   'P 1'
#
loop_
_entity.id
_entity.type
_entity.pdbx_description
1 polymer ?
#
loop_
_entity_poly.entity_id
_entity_poly.type
_entity_poly.pdbx_seq_one_letter_code
_entity_poly.pdbx_strand_id
1 'polypeptide(L)' 'MNHSGAVGARRPQKHGPARGTKMTSDYSVWARAADHYERLASRARFPGIRVWAKQRAQECSAHAFAVRNG' A
#
# COMPACT_ATOMS: atom_id res chain seq x y z
N MET A 1 13.28 23.22 -41.87
CA MET A 1 12.89 24.02 -40.68
C MET A 1 11.51 24.58 -40.93
N ASN A 2 10.52 24.18 -40.12
CA ASN A 2 9.31 24.95 -39.76
C ASN A 2 8.49 24.11 -38.77
N HIS A 3 8.50 24.54 -37.51
CA HIS A 3 7.72 24.01 -36.40
C HIS A 3 6.43 24.83 -36.30
N SER A 4 5.26 24.19 -36.28
CA SER A 4 3.97 24.67 -35.74
C SER A 4 2.99 23.52 -35.95
N GLY A 5 2.37 22.88 -34.96
CA GLY A 5 1.81 23.45 -33.74
C GLY A 5 0.30 23.21 -33.77
N ALA A 6 -0.13 21.95 -33.66
CA ALA A 6 -1.54 21.58 -33.50
C ALA A 6 -1.64 20.47 -32.47
N VAL A 7 -1.31 20.81 -31.22
CA VAL A 7 -1.56 19.94 -30.07
C VAL A 7 -3.07 19.93 -29.88
N GLY A 8 -3.71 18.87 -30.38
CA GLY A 8 -5.15 18.67 -30.27
C GLY A 8 -5.62 18.93 -28.85
N ALA A 9 -6.68 19.74 -28.74
CA ALA A 9 -7.32 20.16 -27.51
C ALA A 9 -7.49 18.99 -26.53
N ARG A 10 -6.58 18.90 -25.56
CA ARG A 10 -6.72 18.02 -24.40
C ARG A 10 -7.83 18.60 -23.55
N ARG A 11 -9.02 18.05 -23.74
CA ARG A 11 -10.21 18.25 -22.91
C ARG A 11 -9.77 18.28 -21.44
N PRO A 12 -10.17 19.27 -20.64
CA PRO A 12 -9.84 19.27 -19.22
C PRO A 12 -10.41 17.98 -18.63
N GLN A 13 -9.52 17.09 -18.19
CA GLN A 13 -9.91 15.95 -17.38
C GLN A 13 -10.51 16.54 -16.12
N LYS A 14 -11.84 16.64 -16.10
CA LYS A 14 -12.61 16.81 -14.88
C LYS A 14 -12.24 15.61 -14.01
N HIS A 15 -11.24 15.79 -13.16
CA HIS A 15 -11.02 14.93 -12.00
C HIS A 15 -12.24 15.15 -11.10
N GLY A 16 -13.35 14.48 -11.44
CA GLY A 16 -14.38 14.18 -10.45
C GLY A 16 -13.69 13.52 -9.25
N PRO A 17 -14.25 13.67 -8.04
CA PRO A 17 -13.62 13.22 -6.81
C PRO A 17 -13.07 11.82 -7.03
N ALA A 18 -11.77 11.63 -6.78
CA ALA A 18 -11.07 10.38 -7.01
C ALA A 18 -11.94 9.25 -6.45
N ARG A 19 -12.43 8.37 -7.34
CA ARG A 19 -13.39 7.31 -7.06
C ARG A 19 -13.16 6.73 -5.67
N GLY A 20 -14.06 7.07 -4.75
CA GLY A 20 -14.15 6.55 -3.39
C GLY A 20 -12.82 6.12 -2.79
N THR A 21 -12.08 7.04 -2.18
CA THR A 21 -11.16 6.70 -1.09
C THR A 21 -11.98 5.95 -0.04
N LYS A 22 -12.11 4.63 -0.22
CA LYS A 22 -12.59 3.74 0.84
C LYS A 22 -11.73 4.08 2.03
N MET A 23 -12.32 4.71 3.05
CA MET A 23 -11.66 5.02 4.30
C MET A 23 -10.96 3.73 4.72
N THR A 24 -9.65 3.70 4.52
CA THR A 24 -8.90 2.51 4.85
C THR A 24 -8.81 2.56 6.36
N SER A 25 -9.66 1.77 7.02
CA SER A 25 -9.60 1.63 8.47
C SER A 25 -8.17 1.24 8.86
N ASP A 26 -7.68 1.81 9.95
CA ASP A 26 -6.34 1.51 10.47
C ASP A 26 -6.13 0.00 10.64
N TYR A 27 -7.17 -0.75 11.01
CA TYR A 27 -7.16 -2.22 11.03
C TYR A 27 -6.72 -2.81 9.68
N SER A 28 -7.29 -2.29 8.58
CA SER A 28 -7.02 -2.77 7.22
C SER A 28 -5.64 -2.36 6.71
N VAL A 29 -5.01 -1.33 7.29
CA VAL A 29 -3.60 -0.99 7.02
C VAL A 29 -2.71 -2.03 7.69
N TRP A 30 -2.89 -2.23 9.00
CA TRP A 30 -2.07 -3.13 9.80
C TRP A 30 -2.18 -4.59 9.37
N ALA A 31 -3.40 -5.05 9.03
CA ALA A 31 -3.60 -6.41 8.51
C ALA A 31 -2.90 -6.63 7.15
N ARG A 32 -2.94 -5.64 6.25
CA ARG A 32 -2.23 -5.72 4.96
C ARG A 32 -0.71 -5.66 5.13
N ALA A 33 -0.23 -4.85 6.08
CA ALA A 33 1.18 -4.80 6.41
C ALA A 33 1.69 -6.15 6.95
N ALA A 34 0.93 -6.79 7.84
CA ALA A 34 1.27 -8.11 8.37
C ALA A 34 1.42 -9.16 7.27
N ASP A 35 0.42 -9.28 6.38
CA ASP A 35 0.45 -10.19 5.23
C ASP A 35 1.60 -9.88 4.25
N HIS A 36 1.95 -8.61 4.08
CA HIS A 36 3.11 -8.22 3.27
C HIS A 36 4.42 -8.77 3.85
N TYR A 37 4.64 -8.59 5.15
CA TYR A 37 5.86 -9.06 5.82
C TYR A 37 5.94 -10.59 5.89
N GLU A 38 4.83 -11.32 6.03
CA GLU A 38 4.82 -12.78 5.93
C GLU A 38 5.26 -13.29 4.55
N ARG A 39 4.77 -12.64 3.48
CA ARG A 39 5.21 -12.95 2.11
C ARG A 39 6.69 -12.62 1.92
N LEU A 40 7.17 -11.52 2.50
CA LEU A 40 8.59 -11.17 2.47
C LEU A 40 9.43 -12.21 3.19
N ALA A 41 9.02 -12.66 4.37
CA ALA A 41 9.73 -13.68 5.14
C ALA A 41 9.81 -15.02 4.38
N SER A 42 8.71 -15.40 3.71
CA SER A 42 8.63 -16.62 2.92
C SER A 42 9.55 -16.59 1.69
N ARG A 43 9.72 -15.41 1.08
CA ARG A 43 10.58 -15.21 -0.10
C ARG A 43 12.03 -14.87 0.26
N ALA A 44 12.31 -14.49 1.51
CA ALA A 44 13.63 -14.08 1.94
C ALA A 44 14.62 -15.24 1.86
N ARG A 45 15.71 -15.01 1.11
CA ARG A 45 16.82 -15.96 0.95
C ARG A 45 17.76 -15.96 2.17
N PHE A 46 17.87 -14.83 2.86
CA PHE A 46 18.73 -14.66 4.02
C PHE A 46 17.97 -14.90 5.33
N PRO A 47 18.53 -15.69 6.26
CA PRO A 47 17.86 -16.03 7.52
C PRO A 47 17.59 -14.81 8.40
N GLY A 48 18.50 -13.82 8.45
CA GLY A 48 18.29 -12.60 9.23
C GLY A 48 17.09 -11.78 8.76
N ILE A 49 16.91 -11.63 7.44
CA ILE A 49 15.76 -10.94 6.86
C ILE A 49 14.46 -11.71 7.14
N ARG A 50 14.50 -13.05 7.11
CA ARG A 50 13.34 -13.87 7.42
C ARG A 50 12.86 -13.67 8.86
N VAL A 51 13.78 -13.68 9.83
CA VAL A 51 13.46 -13.46 11.24
C VAL A 51 12.92 -12.05 11.45
N TRP A 52 13.60 -11.04 10.91
CA TRP A 52 13.15 -9.66 10.98
C TRP A 52 11.77 -9.45 10.38
N ALA A 53 11.50 -9.99 9.18
CA ALA A 53 10.22 -9.87 8.52
C ALA A 53 9.10 -10.57 9.30
N LYS A 54 9.36 -11.75 9.90
CA LYS A 54 8.38 -12.41 10.79
C LYS A 54 8.06 -11.57 12.02
N GLN A 55 9.06 -10.95 12.65
CA GLN A 55 8.83 -10.04 13.78
C GLN A 55 7.95 -8.86 13.38
N ARG A 56 8.22 -8.24 12.21
CA ARG A 56 7.38 -7.16 11.68
C ARG A 56 5.95 -7.59 11.37
N ALA A 57 5.75 -8.80 10.87
CA ALA A 57 4.42 -9.34 10.64
C ALA A 57 3.63 -9.51 11.95
N GLN A 58 4.30 -9.99 13.01
CA GLN A 58 3.70 -10.12 14.34
C GLN A 58 3.35 -8.77 14.96
N GLU A 59 4.26 -7.79 14.89
CA GLU A 59 4.00 -6.42 15.35
C GLU A 59 2.78 -5.81 14.65
N CYS A 60 2.72 -5.90 13.31
CA CYS A 60 1.60 -5.39 12.54
C CYS A 60 0.28 -6.10 12.90
N SER A 61 0.33 -7.41 13.12
CA SER A 61 -0.85 -8.16 13.56
C SER A 61 -1.33 -7.69 14.93
N ALA A 62 -0.42 -7.48 15.88
CA ALA A 62 -0.75 -6.96 17.21
C ALA A 62 -1.39 -5.57 17.14
N HIS A 63 -0.87 -4.66 16.29
CA HIS A 63 -1.48 -3.36 16.05
C HIS A 63 -2.87 -3.47 15.43
N ALA A 64 -3.07 -4.39 14.48
CA ALA A 64 -4.40 -4.64 13.92
C ALA A 64 -5.39 -5.08 15.00
N PHE A 65 -4.99 -6.00 15.88
CA PHE A 65 -5.85 -6.44 17.00
C PHE A 65 -6.11 -5.31 18.00
N ALA A 66 -5.12 -4.48 18.31
CA ALA A 66 -5.30 -3.34 19.21
C ALA A 66 -6.31 -2.33 18.64
N VAL A 67 -6.19 -1.98 17.37
CA VAL A 67 -7.12 -1.06 16.67
C VAL A 67 -8.54 -1.63 16.56
N ARG A 68 -8.68 -2.95 16.51
CA ARG A 68 -10.01 -3.58 16.43
C ARG A 68 -10.74 -3.61 17.79
N ASN A 69 -10.00 -3.63 18.90
CA ASN A 69 -10.56 -3.77 20.25
C ASN A 69 -10.56 -2.48 21.08
N GLY A 70 -9.90 -1.42 20.59
CA GLY A 70 -9.96 -0.07 21.16
C GLY A 70 -11.03 0.76 20.48
#